data_AF-A0A958ITL9-F1
#
_entry.id   AF-A0A958ITL9-F1
#
_cell.length_a   1.000
_cell.length_b   1.000
_cell.length_c   1.000
_cell.angle_alpha   90.00
_cell.angle_beta   90.00
_cell.angle_gamma   90.00
#
_symmetry.space_group_name_H-M   'P 1'
#
loop_
_entity.id
_entity.type
_entity.pdbx_description
1 polymer ?
#
loop_
_entity_poly.entity_id
_entity_poly.type
_entity_poly.pdbx_seq_one_letter_code
_entity_poly.pdbx_strand_id
1 'polypeptide(L)'
;MGKYLPNAYQTPNILIDRHLRDGSIDNDQFVILSVLIRETFGWNNFDRHKKISLNRFAEFMPRVSKRTIIRKLQGLQEMTLIDTIKEPGKDNQYKLSEVFFNPEMTPDQCHGVTSTSDMVSPDQCHGVTSTSDMVSLPLKTILNP
;
A
#
# COMPACT_ATOMS: atom_id res chain seq x y z
N MET A 1 -28.03 -19.83 0.72
CA MET A 1 -27.03 -19.33 1.70
C MET A 1 -25.66 -19.75 1.24
N GLY A 2 -24.78 -18.79 0.93
CA GLY A 2 -23.40 -19.10 0.52
C GLY A 2 -22.67 -19.86 1.62
N LYS A 3 -21.88 -20.87 1.26
CA LYS A 3 -21.05 -21.65 2.19
C LYS A 3 -19.98 -20.72 2.77
N TYR A 4 -20.25 -20.15 3.94
CA TYR A 4 -19.25 -19.43 4.73
C TYR A 4 -18.26 -20.46 5.28
N LEU A 5 -17.00 -20.36 4.90
CA LEU A 5 -15.93 -21.18 5.47
C LEU A 5 -15.36 -20.42 6.69
N PRO A 6 -15.63 -20.87 7.93
CA PRO A 6 -15.13 -20.20 9.11
C PRO A 6 -13.60 -20.17 9.10
N ASN A 7 -13.02 -19.04 9.52
CA ASN A 7 -11.57 -18.78 9.55
C ASN A 7 -10.86 -18.76 8.19
N ALA A 8 -11.60 -18.72 7.07
CA ALA A 8 -11.01 -18.45 5.78
C ALA A 8 -10.87 -16.93 5.55
N TYR A 9 -9.65 -16.41 5.61
CA TYR A 9 -9.36 -15.06 5.15
C TYR A 9 -9.11 -15.07 3.65
N GLN A 10 -9.81 -14.20 2.93
CA GLN A 10 -9.50 -13.96 1.53
C GLN A 10 -8.25 -13.08 1.45
N THR A 11 -7.21 -13.58 0.81
CA THR A 11 -6.04 -12.78 0.46
C THR A 11 -6.27 -12.22 -0.94
N PRO A 12 -6.10 -10.92 -1.20
CA PRO A 12 -6.22 -10.37 -2.54
C PRO A 12 -5.29 -11.09 -3.51
N ASN A 13 -5.81 -11.46 -4.69
CA ASN A 13 -5.03 -12.20 -5.71
C ASN A 13 -3.75 -11.47 -6.10
N ILE A 14 -3.76 -10.13 -6.13
CA ILE A 14 -2.57 -9.33 -6.41
C ILE A 14 -1.40 -9.63 -5.46
N LEU A 15 -1.66 -9.98 -4.19
CA LEU A 15 -0.60 -10.40 -3.27
C LEU A 15 -0.07 -11.78 -3.62
N ILE A 16 -0.97 -12.71 -3.98
CA ILE A 16 -0.60 -14.07 -4.36
C ILE A 16 0.24 -14.03 -5.62
N ASP A 17 -0.18 -13.26 -6.63
CA ASP A 17 0.56 -13.10 -7.88
C ASP A 17 1.91 -12.43 -7.64
N ARG A 18 1.95 -11.29 -6.93
CA ARG A 18 3.22 -10.59 -6.67
C ARG A 18 4.20 -11.38 -5.81
N HIS A 19 3.71 -12.18 -4.85
CA HIS A 19 4.55 -12.95 -3.93
C HIS A 19 4.96 -14.30 -4.50
N LEU A 20 3.98 -15.12 -4.92
CA LEU A 20 4.21 -16.51 -5.31
C LEU A 20 4.57 -16.67 -6.78
N ARG A 21 4.10 -15.77 -7.65
CA ARG A 21 4.34 -15.87 -9.11
C ARG A 21 5.50 -14.98 -9.55
N ASP A 22 5.46 -13.69 -9.22
CA ASP A 22 6.43 -12.72 -9.72
C ASP A 22 7.67 -12.60 -8.82
N GLY A 23 7.57 -13.03 -7.57
CA GLY A 23 8.64 -12.90 -6.57
C GLY A 23 9.03 -11.44 -6.27
N SER A 24 8.17 -10.49 -6.63
CA SER A 24 8.40 -9.04 -6.48
C SER A 24 8.35 -8.56 -5.03
N ILE A 25 7.67 -9.30 -4.16
CA ILE A 25 7.64 -9.07 -2.71
C ILE A 25 8.19 -10.27 -1.95
N ASP A 26 9.01 -10.02 -0.94
CA ASP A 26 9.58 -11.07 -0.10
C ASP A 26 8.63 -11.54 1.03
N ASN A 27 9.05 -12.54 1.79
CA ASN A 27 8.26 -13.12 2.88
C ASN A 27 7.89 -12.11 3.98
N ASP A 28 8.82 -11.22 4.34
CA ASP A 28 8.56 -10.22 5.37
C ASP A 28 7.57 -9.18 4.87
N GLN A 29 7.73 -8.75 3.61
CA GLN A 29 6.82 -7.83 2.93
C GLN A 29 5.41 -8.42 2.79
N PHE A 30 5.32 -9.71 2.46
CA PHE A 30 4.05 -10.42 2.40
C PHE A 30 3.33 -10.44 3.76
N VAL A 31 4.06 -10.69 4.86
CA VAL A 31 3.49 -10.64 6.21
C VAL A 31 2.99 -9.23 6.54
N ILE A 32 3.78 -8.20 6.26
CA ILE A 32 3.41 -6.80 6.48
C ILE A 32 2.11 -6.43 5.75
N LEU A 33 2.01 -6.77 4.46
CA LEU A 33 0.80 -6.52 3.67
C LEU A 33 -0.40 -7.30 4.19
N SER A 34 -0.19 -8.55 4.60
CA SER A 34 -1.24 -9.38 5.20
C SER A 34 -1.80 -8.76 6.49
N VAL A 35 -0.93 -8.20 7.34
CA VAL A 35 -1.34 -7.48 8.55
C VAL A 35 -2.13 -6.22 8.20
N LEU A 36 -1.65 -5.43 7.23
CA LEU A 36 -2.35 -4.23 6.75
C LEU A 36 -3.76 -4.55 6.26
N ILE A 37 -3.88 -5.51 5.34
CA ILE A 37 -5.17 -5.93 4.78
C ILE A 37 -6.11 -6.44 5.87
N ARG A 38 -5.59 -7.23 6.82
CA ARG A 38 -6.40 -7.71 7.94
C ARG A 38 -6.92 -6.57 8.81
N GLU A 39 -6.15 -5.54 9.05
CA GLU A 39 -6.57 -4.42 9.89
C GLU A 39 -7.50 -3.44 9.14
N THR A 40 -7.32 -3.30 7.82
CA THR A 40 -8.15 -2.46 6.94
C THR A 40 -9.50 -3.11 6.60
N PHE A 41 -9.49 -4.42 6.30
CA PHE A 41 -10.64 -5.19 5.76
C PHE A 41 -11.03 -6.40 6.62
N GLY A 42 -10.60 -6.42 7.87
CA GLY A 42 -10.83 -7.55 8.75
C GLY A 42 -12.31 -7.76 9.09
N TRP A 43 -12.55 -8.78 9.91
CA TRP A 43 -13.88 -9.06 10.44
C TRP A 43 -14.49 -7.81 11.10
N ASN A 44 -15.61 -7.33 10.52
CA ASN A 44 -16.35 -6.13 10.93
C ASN A 44 -15.58 -4.80 10.83
N ASN A 45 -14.43 -4.77 10.15
CA ASN A 45 -13.66 -3.55 9.89
C ASN A 45 -13.57 -3.32 8.39
N PHE A 46 -14.10 -2.19 7.94
CA PHE A 46 -13.91 -1.70 6.58
C PHE A 46 -13.56 -0.22 6.64
N ASP A 47 -12.30 0.06 6.94
CA ASP A 47 -11.77 1.42 7.03
C ASP A 47 -10.57 1.55 6.09
N ARG A 48 -10.82 2.10 4.90
CA ARG A 48 -9.80 2.31 3.86
C ARG A 48 -8.67 3.24 4.31
N HIS A 49 -8.95 4.10 5.29
CA HIS A 49 -7.98 5.07 5.80
C HIS A 49 -7.31 4.59 7.08
N LYS A 50 -7.51 3.32 7.46
CA LYS A 50 -6.91 2.73 8.65
C LYS A 50 -5.40 2.91 8.64
N LYS A 51 -4.90 3.62 9.65
CA LYS A 51 -3.48 3.86 9.90
C LYS A 51 -2.97 2.87 10.94
N ILE A 52 -1.83 2.25 10.66
CA ILE A 52 -1.21 1.23 11.52
C ILE A 52 0.16 1.71 11.97
N SER A 53 0.49 1.55 13.25
CA SER A 53 1.80 1.92 13.80
C SER A 53 2.84 0.81 13.59
N LEU A 54 4.12 1.18 13.65
CA LEU A 54 5.22 0.22 13.55
C LEU A 54 5.14 -0.92 14.58
N ASN A 55 4.68 -0.61 15.80
CA ASN A 55 4.58 -1.59 16.88
C ASN A 55 3.61 -2.72 16.54
N ARG A 56 2.53 -2.43 15.81
CA ARG A 56 1.57 -3.45 15.40
C ARG A 56 2.20 -4.48 14.48
N PHE A 57 3.07 -4.08 13.55
CA PHE A 57 3.81 -5.05 12.72
C PHE A 57 4.79 -5.89 13.54
N ALA A 58 5.45 -5.29 14.54
CA ALA A 58 6.38 -5.99 15.41
C ALA A 58 5.69 -7.11 16.24
N GLU A 59 4.40 -6.95 16.57
CA GLU A 59 3.61 -8.00 17.23
C GLU A 59 3.44 -9.25 16.35
N PHE A 60 3.27 -9.07 15.04
CA PHE A 60 3.14 -10.18 14.08
C PHE A 60 4.51 -10.72 13.60
N MET A 61 5.58 -9.95 13.80
CA MET A 61 6.93 -10.28 13.36
C MET A 61 7.92 -10.27 14.54
N PRO A 62 7.68 -11.06 15.61
CA PRO A 62 8.42 -10.94 16.88
C PRO A 62 9.92 -11.27 16.77
N ARG A 63 10.33 -11.97 15.71
CA ARG A 63 11.73 -12.34 15.44
C ARG A 63 12.45 -11.36 14.52
N VAL A 64 11.74 -10.36 13.99
CA VAL A 64 12.27 -9.40 13.03
C VAL A 64 12.48 -8.06 13.74
N SER A 65 13.68 -7.50 13.62
CA SER A 65 13.98 -6.23 14.25
C SER A 65 13.12 -5.10 13.66
N LYS A 66 12.71 -4.13 14.48
CA LYS A 66 11.96 -2.94 14.00
C LYS A 66 12.69 -2.23 12.85
N ARG A 67 14.03 -2.19 12.87
CA ARG A 67 14.85 -1.64 11.78
C ARG A 67 14.67 -2.40 10.47
N THR A 68 14.61 -3.73 10.53
CA THR A 68 14.33 -4.57 9.36
C THR A 68 12.92 -4.32 8.86
N ILE A 69 11.91 -4.28 9.76
CA ILE A 69 10.52 -3.99 9.40
C ILE A 69 10.42 -2.64 8.67
N ILE A 70 11.09 -1.59 9.16
CA ILE A 70 11.13 -0.28 8.49
C ILE A 70 11.69 -0.38 7.07
N ARG A 71 12.79 -1.12 6.86
CA ARG A 71 13.36 -1.31 5.51
C ARG A 71 12.39 -2.04 4.58
N LYS A 72 11.66 -3.03 5.08
CA LYS A 72 10.65 -3.75 4.29
C LYS A 72 9.47 -2.88 3.94
N LEU A 73 9.01 -2.03 4.87
CA LEU A 73 8.00 -1.00 4.64
C LEU A 73 8.45 0.02 3.59
N GLN A 74 9.71 0.45 3.62
CA GLN A 74 10.28 1.34 2.59
C GLN A 74 10.20 0.70 1.19
N GLY A 75 10.63 -0.56 1.05
CA GLY A 75 10.51 -1.25 -0.23
C GLY A 75 9.06 -1.40 -0.72
N LEU A 76 8.11 -1.64 0.19
CA LEU A 76 6.67 -1.66 -0.14
C LEU A 76 6.14 -0.30 -0.59
N GLN A 77 6.64 0.79 0.00
CA GLN A 77 6.29 2.15 -0.40
C GLN A 77 6.85 2.48 -1.78
N GLU A 78 8.09 2.07 -2.08
CA GLU A 78 8.70 2.24 -3.40
C GLU A 78 7.92 1.51 -4.51
N MET A 79 7.29 0.38 -4.18
CA MET A 79 6.38 -0.35 -5.06
C MET A 79 4.95 0.21 -5.11
N THR A 80 4.73 1.37 -4.47
CA THR A 80 3.44 2.07 -4.35
C THR A 80 2.31 1.18 -3.83
N LEU A 81 2.66 0.22 -2.98
CA LEU A 81 1.70 -0.69 -2.33
C LEU A 81 1.17 -0.09 -1.03
N ILE A 82 1.97 0.73 -0.35
CA ILE A 82 1.60 1.34 0.93
C ILE A 82 2.03 2.81 0.97
N ASP A 83 1.37 3.59 1.81
CA ASP A 83 1.74 4.96 2.09
C ASP A 83 2.26 5.08 3.53
N THR A 84 3.35 5.85 3.71
CA THR A 84 3.84 6.25 5.04
C THR A 84 3.35 7.64 5.38
N ILE A 85 2.68 7.76 6.52
CA ILE A 85 2.17 9.01 7.08
C ILE A 85 3.14 9.46 8.17
N LYS A 86 3.74 10.62 7.97
CA LYS A 86 4.68 11.24 8.90
C LYS A 86 4.02 12.48 9.50
N GLU A 87 3.87 12.49 10.81
CA GLU A 87 3.35 13.64 11.56
C GLU A 87 4.45 14.13 12.53
N PRO A 88 4.71 15.45 12.64
CA PRO A 88 5.75 15.97 13.51
C PRO A 88 5.54 15.52 14.97
N GLY A 89 6.61 14.98 15.59
CA GLY A 89 6.57 14.53 16.98
C GLY A 89 5.77 13.25 17.23
N LYS A 90 5.30 12.56 16.19
CA LYS A 90 4.60 11.28 16.30
C LYS A 90 5.35 10.18 15.54
N ASP A 91 5.11 8.95 15.98
CA ASP A 91 5.58 7.77 15.27
C ASP A 91 4.94 7.67 13.88
N ASN A 92 5.73 7.24 12.90
CA ASN A 92 5.25 6.98 11.55
C ASN A 92 4.10 5.96 11.58
N GLN A 93 3.09 6.23 10.77
CA GLN A 93 1.99 5.31 10.54
C GLN A 93 1.94 4.88 9.07
N TYR A 94 1.31 3.75 8.81
CA TYR A 94 1.31 3.10 7.51
C TYR A 94 -0.13 2.71 7.14
N LYS A 95 -0.48 2.87 5.87
CA LYS A 95 -1.78 2.46 5.32
C LYS A 95 -1.61 1.82 3.94
N LEU A 96 -2.60 1.07 3.48
CA LEU A 96 -2.64 0.61 2.09
C LEU A 96 -2.77 1.80 1.14
N SER A 97 -2.06 1.73 0.02
CA SER A 97 -2.16 2.75 -1.04
C SER A 97 -3.51 2.63 -1.78
N GLU A 98 -3.98 3.74 -2.36
CA GLU A 98 -5.22 3.77 -3.14
C GLU A 98 -5.17 2.86 -4.37
N VAL A 99 -3.97 2.55 -4.88
CA VAL A 99 -3.74 1.60 -5.98
C VAL A 99 -4.29 0.21 -5.67
N PHE A 100 -4.35 -0.20 -4.40
CA PHE A 100 -4.98 -1.47 -4.00
C PHE A 100 -6.49 -1.49 -4.23
N PHE A 101 -7.14 -0.34 -4.21
CA PHE A 101 -8.59 -0.21 -4.33
C PHE A 101 -9.02 0.13 -5.75
N ASN A 102 -8.17 0.89 -6.47
CA ASN A 102 -8.42 1.36 -7.82
C ASN A 102 -7.22 0.97 -8.70
N PRO A 103 -7.21 -0.24 -9.28
CA PRO A 103 -6.09 -0.71 -10.10
C PRO A 103 -5.89 0.08 -11.41
N GLU A 104 -6.84 0.96 -11.77
CA GLU A 104 -6.74 1.87 -12.91
C GLU A 104 -5.99 3.17 -12.58
N MET A 105 -5.71 3.47 -11.30
CA MET A 105 -4.90 4.62 -10.91
C MET A 105 -3.43 4.37 -11.22
N THR A 106 -2.79 5.29 -11.94
CA THR A 106 -1.34 5.30 -12.11
C THR A 106 -0.66 5.88 -10.85
N PRO A 107 0.50 5.32 -10.42
CA PRO A 107 1.19 5.75 -9.20
C PRO A 107 1.47 7.26 -9.09
N ASP A 108 1.64 7.92 -10.23
CA ASP A 108 1.88 9.37 -10.33
C ASP A 108 0.74 10.24 -9.77
N GLN A 109 -0.46 9.67 -9.57
CA GLN A 109 -1.59 10.38 -8.99
C GLN A 109 -1.61 10.37 -7.44
N CYS A 110 -0.78 9.54 -6.79
CA CYS A 110 -0.75 9.40 -5.33
C CYS A 110 0.29 10.30 -4.65
N HIS A 111 1.19 10.95 -5.40
CA HIS A 111 2.17 11.91 -4.86
C HIS A 111 1.67 13.35 -4.99
N GLY A 112 0.48 13.60 -4.45
CA GLY A 112 -0.06 14.94 -4.27
C GLY A 112 -0.25 15.24 -2.78
N VAL A 113 0.43 16.28 -2.30
CA VAL A 113 0.25 16.97 -1.01
C VAL A 113 1.03 16.39 0.18
N THR A 114 2.34 16.68 0.20
CA THR A 114 2.96 17.19 1.43
C THR A 114 3.17 18.68 1.22
N SER A 115 2.15 19.50 1.52
CA SER A 115 2.29 20.96 1.56
C SER A 115 2.08 21.41 3.00
N THR A 116 3.20 21.73 3.65
CA THR A 116 3.23 22.62 4.81
C THR A 116 2.79 24.03 4.40
N SER A 117 1.83 24.53 5.18
CA SER A 117 1.36 25.90 5.40
C SER A 117 0.88 26.78 4.23
N ASP A 118 -0.24 27.44 4.58
CA ASP A 118 -0.74 28.74 4.12
C ASP A 118 -1.65 28.79 2.88
N MET A 119 -2.95 28.84 3.21
CA MET A 119 -3.99 29.71 2.63
C MET A 119 -3.88 30.01 1.12
N VAL A 120 -4.69 29.33 0.29
CA VAL A 120 -5.54 29.93 -0.77
C VAL A 120 -6.59 28.88 -1.21
N SER A 121 -7.82 29.36 -1.41
CA SER A 121 -9.03 28.67 -1.88
C SER A 121 -8.89 27.95 -3.25
N PRO A 122 -9.85 27.06 -3.60
CA PRO A 122 -9.71 26.09 -4.68
C PRO A 122 -10.03 26.71 -6.03
N ASP A 123 -9.19 26.50 -7.04
CA ASP A 123 -9.62 26.44 -8.43
C ASP A 123 -8.50 26.01 -9.39
N GLN A 124 -8.90 25.21 -10.39
CA GLN A 124 -8.28 25.02 -11.71
C GLN A 124 -7.09 24.06 -11.86
N CYS A 125 -7.44 22.86 -12.31
CA CYS A 125 -6.62 22.04 -13.20
C CYS A 125 -6.40 22.77 -14.54
N HIS A 126 -5.17 23.10 -14.91
CA HIS A 126 -4.76 23.23 -16.31
C HIS A 126 -3.31 22.77 -16.50
N GLY A 127 -3.11 21.96 -17.55
CA GLY A 127 -1.95 21.09 -17.72
C GLY A 127 -0.68 21.75 -18.24
N VAL A 128 0.41 20.96 -18.21
CA VAL A 128 1.57 21.16 -19.07
C VAL A 128 2.16 19.78 -19.42
N THR A 129 2.26 19.53 -20.72
CA THR A 129 2.99 18.42 -21.33
C THR A 129 4.50 18.66 -21.20
N SER A 130 5.27 17.67 -20.75
CA SER A 130 6.67 17.53 -21.17
C SER A 130 7.09 16.06 -21.15
N THR A 131 7.42 15.61 -22.35
CA THR A 131 8.04 14.35 -22.75
C THR A 131 9.35 14.08 -22.01
N SER A 132 9.50 12.87 -21.47
CA SER A 132 10.79 12.17 -21.44
C SER A 132 10.52 10.67 -21.36
N ASP A 133 10.85 9.98 -22.44
CA ASP A 133 10.81 8.53 -22.55
C ASP A 133 11.73 7.86 -21.53
N MET A 134 11.14 7.13 -20.60
CA MET A 134 11.74 5.96 -19.96
C MET A 134 10.64 4.91 -19.90
N VAL A 135 10.84 3.84 -20.66
CA VAL A 135 9.89 2.74 -20.85
C VAL A 135 9.67 2.02 -19.52
N SER A 136 8.64 2.44 -18.79
CA SER A 136 7.99 1.61 -17.76
C SER A 136 6.93 0.78 -18.47
N LEU A 137 7.20 -0.53 -18.61
CA LEU A 137 6.24 -1.50 -19.13
C LEU A 137 4.89 -1.34 -18.40
N PRO A 138 3.79 -1.04 -19.10
CA PRO A 138 2.49 -0.95 -18.46
C PRO A 138 2.08 -2.34 -17.97
N LEU A 139 1.59 -2.42 -16.73
CA LEU A 139 1.00 -3.61 -16.08
C LEU A 139 -0.16 -4.26 -16.85
N LYS A 140 -0.49 -3.78 -18.05
CA LYS A 140 -1.50 -4.34 -18.96
C LYS A 140 -1.11 -5.69 -19.58
N THR A 141 0.15 -6.12 -19.53
CA THR A 141 0.56 -7.40 -20.13
C THR A 141 0.40 -8.61 -19.20
N ILE A 142 0.08 -8.43 -17.91
CA ILE A 142 0.02 -9.54 -16.94
C ILE A 142 -1.43 -9.96 -16.60
N LEU A 143 -2.43 -9.13 -16.91
CA LEU A 143 -3.81 -9.36 -16.47
C LEU A 143 -4.81 -9.77 -17.57
N ASN A 144 -4.37 -10.01 -18.80
CA ASN A 144 -5.19 -10.65 -19.83
C ASN A 144 -4.34 -11.69 -20.58
N PRO A 145 -4.68 -12.99 -20.54
CA PRO A 145 -4.05 -13.99 -21.41
C PRO A 145 -4.37 -13.74 -22.89
#